data_AF-A0A1Q7S7T3-F1
#
_entry.id   AF-A0A1Q7S7T3-F1
#
_cell.length_a   1.000
_cell.length_b   1.000
_cell.length_c   1.000
_cell.angle_alpha   90.00
_cell.angle_beta   90.00
_cell.angle_gamma   90.00
#
_symmetry.space_group_name_H-M   'P 1'
#
loop_
_entity.id
_entity.type
_entity.pdbx_description
1 polymer ?
#
loop_
_entity_poly.entity_id
_entity_poly.type
_entity_poly.pdbx_seq_one_letter_code
_entity_poly.pdbx_strand_id
1 'polypeptide(L)'
;MFATRATRYNVADWTPFQRDPLKELADECRRQGIKLFFYYSQLDWHHPDYWPRGSTGHKTGRPEGGDWNRYLDFLDAQLTELLTNYGPVGGIWFDGMWDKPDADWRLPQTYALIHRLQPAALIIPNHHRAPLPGEDVQTFEQDLPGANTAGFNTQTIGGLPLETSLTMNDSWGFNLTDHNYKSVRDLIHYLVKAAGQGANLLLNIGPRPDGTIPREAEERLHAIGDWMSRFGGSIYGPRVCPIAPRSWGVTTQRGDTVFVHVLDWNDRALALPPLPGRWRARIWPNGTSVGIVPSVAGLTLVLPAATAESFDRIIALYH
;
A
#
# COMPACT_ATOMS: atom_id res chain seq x y z
N MET A 1 20.42 -0.63 2.78
CA MET A 1 20.35 -1.88 1.97
C MET A 1 20.94 -1.73 0.56
N PHE A 2 21.71 -0.68 0.26
CA PHE A 2 22.31 -0.47 -1.05
C PHE A 2 23.73 0.08 -0.93
N ALA A 3 24.54 0.00 -1.99
CA ALA A 3 25.94 0.42 -1.98
C ALA A 3 26.07 1.95 -2.09
N THR A 4 25.76 2.66 -1.00
CA THR A 4 25.89 4.12 -0.92
C THR A 4 27.34 4.55 -0.67
N ARG A 5 27.77 5.66 -1.28
CA ARG A 5 29.06 6.28 -0.96
C ARG A 5 28.98 7.25 0.23
N ALA A 6 27.77 7.59 0.67
CA ALA A 6 27.55 8.56 1.74
C ALA A 6 27.96 8.02 3.13
N THR A 7 27.97 6.69 3.31
CA THR A 7 28.40 6.05 4.57
C THR A 7 28.91 4.64 4.32
N ARG A 8 29.87 4.19 5.14
CA ARG A 8 30.31 2.78 5.17
C ARG A 8 29.31 1.85 5.86
N TYR A 9 28.33 2.40 6.59
CA TYR A 9 27.28 1.60 7.23
C TYR A 9 26.21 1.22 6.18
N ASN A 10 26.60 0.32 5.28
CA ASN A 10 25.75 -0.17 4.21
C ASN A 10 26.02 -1.67 3.97
N VAL A 11 25.12 -2.34 3.25
CA VAL A 11 25.17 -3.81 3.11
C VAL A 11 26.41 -4.30 2.35
N ALA A 12 26.92 -3.51 1.40
CA ALA A 12 28.08 -3.90 0.59
C ALA A 12 29.39 -3.75 1.36
N ASP A 13 29.54 -2.68 2.15
CA ASP A 13 30.78 -2.37 2.86
C ASP A 13 30.84 -2.95 4.28
N TRP A 14 29.70 -3.04 4.97
CA TRP A 14 29.63 -3.37 6.40
C TRP A 14 29.39 -4.85 6.68
N THR A 15 29.02 -5.63 5.66
CA THR A 15 28.61 -7.04 5.85
C THR A 15 29.37 -7.99 4.93
N PRO A 16 29.43 -9.30 5.27
CA PRO A 16 29.99 -10.31 4.37
C PRO A 16 29.22 -10.50 3.06
N PHE A 17 28.03 -9.92 2.89
CA PHE A 17 27.21 -10.10 1.69
C PHE A 17 27.83 -9.42 0.45
N GLN A 18 28.48 -8.27 0.64
CA GLN A 18 29.31 -7.57 -0.36
C GLN A 18 28.66 -7.29 -1.73
N ARG A 19 27.32 -7.33 -1.79
CA ARG A 19 26.50 -7.10 -3.00
C ARG A 19 25.46 -6.01 -2.74
N ASP A 20 24.87 -5.51 -3.81
CA ASP A 20 23.78 -4.54 -3.75
C ASP A 20 22.42 -5.22 -4.04
N PRO A 21 21.67 -5.62 -3.00
CA PRO A 21 20.38 -6.30 -3.19
C PRO A 21 19.31 -5.36 -3.77
N LEU A 22 19.40 -4.04 -3.59
CA LEU A 22 18.45 -3.13 -4.24
C LEU A 22 18.70 -3.05 -5.75
N LYS A 23 19.96 -3.16 -6.19
CA LYS A 23 20.27 -3.22 -7.63
C LYS A 23 19.74 -4.50 -8.26
N GLU A 24 19.91 -5.63 -7.58
CA GLU A 24 19.39 -6.92 -8.02
C GLU A 24 17.85 -6.93 -8.10
N LEU A 25 17.19 -6.36 -7.08
CA LEU A 25 15.74 -6.19 -7.07
C LEU A 25 15.27 -5.27 -8.21
N ALA A 26 15.98 -4.15 -8.45
CA ALA A 26 15.63 -3.24 -9.53
C ALA A 26 15.72 -3.88 -10.91
N ASP A 27 16.74 -4.71 -11.14
CA ASP A 27 16.91 -5.43 -12.39
C ASP A 27 15.83 -6.50 -12.58
N GLU A 28 15.45 -7.22 -11.52
CA GLU A 28 14.36 -8.20 -11.58
C GLU A 28 12.99 -7.54 -11.77
N CYS A 29 12.69 -6.44 -11.05
CA CYS A 29 11.47 -5.66 -11.27
C CYS A 29 11.35 -5.22 -12.72
N ARG A 30 12.44 -4.73 -13.33
CA ARG A 30 12.47 -4.36 -14.74
C ARG A 30 12.20 -5.55 -15.65
N ARG A 31 12.81 -6.71 -15.38
CA ARG A 31 12.59 -7.95 -16.15
C ARG A 31 11.13 -8.41 -16.13
N GLN A 32 10.45 -8.20 -15.00
CA GLN A 32 9.06 -8.60 -14.79
C GLN A 32 8.05 -7.50 -15.16
N GLY A 33 8.50 -6.31 -15.57
CA GLY A 33 7.62 -5.17 -15.84
C GLY A 33 6.97 -4.56 -14.59
N ILE A 34 7.51 -4.84 -13.40
CA ILE A 34 7.05 -4.31 -12.11
C ILE A 34 7.70 -2.94 -11.87
N LYS A 35 6.92 -1.96 -11.42
CA LYS A 35 7.47 -0.65 -11.03
C LYS A 35 8.04 -0.71 -9.63
N LEU A 36 9.30 -0.30 -9.51
CA LEU A 36 10.03 -0.27 -8.26
C LEU A 36 9.82 1.07 -7.57
N PHE A 37 9.45 1.02 -6.30
CA PHE A 37 9.42 2.16 -5.39
C PHE A 37 10.44 1.88 -4.28
N PHE A 38 11.13 2.91 -3.81
CA PHE A 38 12.04 2.77 -2.67
C PHE A 38 11.41 3.34 -1.41
N TYR A 39 11.32 2.52 -0.37
CA TYR A 39 11.12 3.02 0.98
C TYR A 39 12.39 3.72 1.47
N TYR A 40 12.25 4.93 2.02
CA TYR A 40 13.35 5.69 2.58
C TYR A 40 12.97 6.27 3.95
N SER A 41 13.70 5.87 4.97
CA SER A 41 13.55 6.40 6.32
C SER A 41 14.23 7.77 6.42
N GLN A 42 13.44 8.83 6.60
CA GLN A 42 13.92 10.17 6.88
C GLN A 42 14.49 10.28 8.29
N LEU A 43 14.03 9.46 9.23
CA LEU A 43 14.68 9.32 10.53
C LEU A 43 15.91 8.42 10.40
N ASP A 44 16.99 8.72 11.12
CA ASP A 44 18.17 7.85 11.17
C ASP A 44 18.68 7.72 12.61
N TRP A 45 18.72 6.48 13.11
CA TRP A 45 19.17 6.13 14.46
C TRP A 45 20.67 5.83 14.58
N HIS A 46 21.40 5.92 13.48
CA HIS A 46 22.83 5.68 13.39
C HIS A 46 23.60 6.99 13.09
N HIS A 47 23.10 7.83 12.18
CA HIS A 47 23.82 9.03 11.74
C HIS A 47 24.01 10.06 12.88
N PRO A 48 25.24 10.51 13.19
CA PRO A 48 25.50 11.43 14.30
C PRO A 48 24.92 12.83 14.06
N ASP A 49 24.89 13.27 12.79
CA ASP A 49 24.34 14.58 12.42
C ASP A 49 22.79 14.65 12.49
N TYR A 50 22.10 13.53 12.76
CA TYR A 50 20.67 13.53 13.11
C TYR A 50 20.48 14.12 14.52
N TRP A 51 20.77 15.41 14.63
CA TRP A 51 20.92 16.14 15.88
C TRP A 51 20.29 17.55 15.76
N PRO A 52 19.53 18.01 16.78
CA PRO A 52 19.13 17.29 17.98
C PRO A 52 18.34 16.02 17.67
N ARG A 53 18.35 15.03 18.57
CA ARG A 53 17.59 13.78 18.38
C ARG A 53 16.08 14.06 18.27
N GLY A 54 15.35 13.13 17.65
CA GLY A 54 13.90 13.11 17.71
C GLY A 54 13.38 12.42 18.98
N SER A 55 12.14 11.93 18.91
CA SER A 55 11.44 11.28 20.02
C SER A 55 11.89 9.82 20.26
N THR A 56 12.65 9.24 19.34
CA THR A 56 13.08 7.84 19.37
C THR A 56 14.60 7.67 19.26
N GLY A 57 15.07 6.43 19.43
CA GLY A 57 16.48 6.08 19.23
C GLY A 57 17.44 6.66 20.28
N HIS A 58 16.96 7.00 21.48
CA HIS A 58 17.80 7.56 22.57
C HIS A 58 18.84 6.56 23.13
N LYS A 59 18.65 5.25 22.92
CA LYS A 59 19.53 4.18 23.45
C LYS A 59 20.51 3.63 22.42
N THR A 60 20.70 4.34 21.31
CA THR A 60 21.51 3.88 20.17
C THR A 60 23.01 4.14 20.34
N GLY A 61 23.42 4.83 21.42
CA GLY A 61 24.84 5.10 21.70
C GLY A 61 25.46 6.18 20.80
N ARG A 62 24.64 6.94 20.06
CA ARG A 62 25.11 8.09 19.26
C ARG A 62 25.75 9.17 20.14
N PRO A 63 26.66 10.00 19.61
CA PRO A 63 27.14 11.18 20.31
C PRO A 63 26.00 12.16 20.68
N GLU A 64 26.25 13.01 21.69
CA GLU A 64 25.36 14.14 22.04
C GLU A 64 25.78 15.39 21.26
N GLY A 65 25.69 15.33 19.93
CA GLY A 65 26.09 16.42 19.03
C GLY A 65 26.07 16.01 17.56
N GLY A 66 25.93 17.00 16.69
CA GLY A 66 25.81 16.83 15.24
C GLY A 66 25.23 18.09 14.60
N ASP A 67 25.08 18.07 13.28
CA ASP A 67 24.52 19.18 12.51
C ASP A 67 23.34 18.75 11.63
N TRP A 68 22.13 19.19 11.99
CA TRP A 68 20.91 18.87 11.26
C TRP A 68 21.00 19.09 9.74
N ASN A 69 21.65 20.16 9.30
CA ASN A 69 21.76 20.49 7.90
C ASN A 69 22.70 19.53 7.17
N ARG A 70 23.80 19.12 7.81
CA ARG A 70 24.68 18.08 7.26
C ARG A 70 23.97 16.73 7.14
N TYR A 71 23.05 16.42 8.04
CA TYR A 71 22.21 15.23 7.91
C TYR A 71 21.25 15.31 6.72
N LEU A 72 20.63 16.46 6.50
CA LEU A 72 19.76 16.65 5.32
C LEU A 72 20.57 16.58 4.01
N ASP A 73 21.79 17.11 3.99
CA ASP A 73 22.69 16.98 2.84
C ASP A 73 23.08 15.49 2.59
N PHE A 74 23.28 14.71 3.66
CA PHE A 74 23.50 13.26 3.59
C PHE A 74 22.27 12.53 3.02
N LEU A 75 21.06 12.88 3.48
CA LEU A 75 19.80 12.33 2.99
C LEU A 75 19.62 12.59 1.49
N ASP A 76 19.82 13.83 1.05
CA ASP A 76 19.71 14.23 -0.36
C ASP A 76 20.77 13.52 -1.22
N ALA A 77 21.97 13.27 -0.68
CA ALA A 77 23.00 12.49 -1.38
C ALA A 77 22.58 11.03 -1.57
N GLN A 78 21.98 10.39 -0.56
CA GLN A 78 21.46 9.02 -0.68
C GLN A 78 20.29 8.93 -1.66
N LEU A 79 19.35 9.88 -1.60
CA LEU A 79 18.26 9.96 -2.57
C LEU A 79 18.78 10.15 -3.99
N THR A 80 19.80 10.99 -4.19
CA THR A 80 20.45 11.15 -5.50
C THR A 80 20.96 9.80 -6.01
N GLU A 81 21.66 9.02 -5.18
CA GLU A 81 22.16 7.70 -5.58
C GLU A 81 21.03 6.72 -5.93
N LEU A 82 19.95 6.68 -5.14
CA LEU A 82 18.77 5.85 -5.41
C LEU A 82 18.04 6.24 -6.71
N LEU A 83 18.01 7.53 -7.04
CA LEU A 83 17.31 8.05 -8.20
C LEU A 83 18.15 8.01 -9.49
N THR A 84 19.48 7.85 -9.40
CA THR A 84 20.35 7.80 -10.58
C THR A 84 20.90 6.42 -10.91
N ASN A 85 21.08 5.54 -9.92
CA ASN A 85 21.86 4.30 -10.12
C ASN A 85 21.01 3.05 -10.41
N TYR A 86 19.68 3.13 -10.26
CA TYR A 86 18.76 1.99 -10.32
C TYR A 86 17.82 2.00 -11.53
N GLY A 87 18.00 2.98 -12.43
CA GLY A 87 17.13 3.20 -13.59
C GLY A 87 15.82 3.92 -13.22
N PRO A 88 14.77 3.83 -14.06
CA PRO A 88 13.49 4.48 -13.75
C PRO A 88 12.84 3.87 -12.51
N VAL A 89 12.52 4.72 -11.55
CA VAL A 89 11.77 4.35 -10.34
C VAL A 89 10.37 4.95 -10.38
N GLY A 90 9.40 4.27 -9.76
CA GLY A 90 8.03 4.74 -9.64
C GLY A 90 7.85 5.82 -8.58
N GLY A 91 8.72 5.88 -7.58
CA GLY A 91 8.60 6.84 -6.50
C GLY A 91 9.46 6.54 -5.27
N ILE A 92 9.41 7.46 -4.31
CA ILE A 92 9.99 7.33 -2.98
C ILE A 92 8.86 7.30 -1.95
N TRP A 93 8.89 6.28 -1.10
CA TRP A 93 7.98 6.11 0.03
C TRP A 93 8.71 6.50 1.30
N PHE A 94 8.41 7.68 1.83
CA PHE A 94 9.07 8.27 2.98
C PHE A 94 8.43 7.84 4.30
N ASP A 95 9.26 7.70 5.33
CA ASP A 95 8.81 7.45 6.70
C ASP A 95 9.71 8.17 7.71
N GLY A 96 9.21 8.40 8.91
CA GLY A 96 10.02 8.86 10.04
C GLY A 96 10.00 10.35 10.33
N MET A 97 9.36 11.17 9.50
CA MET A 97 9.18 12.60 9.78
C MET A 97 8.51 12.85 11.15
N TRP A 98 7.64 11.94 11.57
CA TRP A 98 6.94 11.94 12.86
C TRP A 98 7.89 11.90 14.07
N ASP A 99 9.15 11.48 13.90
CA ASP A 99 10.17 11.49 14.95
C ASP A 99 10.64 12.91 15.31
N LYS A 100 10.58 13.84 14.35
CA LYS A 100 10.88 15.27 14.51
C LYS A 100 9.78 16.13 13.87
N PRO A 101 8.60 16.20 14.50
CA PRO A 101 7.39 16.78 13.90
C PRO A 101 7.50 18.26 13.52
N ASP A 102 8.37 19.01 14.21
CA ASP A 102 8.51 20.47 14.08
C ASP A 102 9.85 20.88 13.44
N ALA A 103 10.66 19.91 12.99
CA ALA A 103 11.94 20.21 12.34
C ALA A 103 11.72 20.71 10.91
N ASP A 104 12.61 21.59 10.45
CA ASP A 104 12.68 21.94 9.03
C ASP A 104 13.36 20.82 8.26
N TRP A 105 12.54 19.98 7.62
CA TRP A 105 12.97 18.85 6.81
C TRP A 105 13.41 19.25 5.38
N ARG A 106 13.34 20.54 5.02
CA ARG A 106 13.64 21.03 3.66
C ARG A 106 12.87 20.29 2.55
N LEU A 107 11.62 19.90 2.82
CA LEU A 107 10.79 19.13 1.89
C LEU A 107 10.72 19.76 0.48
N PRO A 108 10.53 21.09 0.31
CA PRO A 108 10.52 21.68 -1.03
C PRO A 108 11.80 21.42 -1.83
N GLN A 109 12.97 21.44 -1.18
CA GLN A 109 14.27 21.19 -1.80
C GLN A 109 14.43 19.71 -2.17
N THR A 110 14.13 18.81 -1.24
CA THR A 110 14.19 17.35 -1.47
C THR A 110 13.21 16.91 -2.55
N TYR A 111 11.98 17.43 -2.55
CA TYR A 111 10.97 17.10 -3.56
C TYR A 111 11.35 17.66 -4.94
N ALA A 112 11.96 18.85 -5.00
CA ALA A 112 12.50 19.40 -6.24
C ALA A 112 13.70 18.58 -6.76
N LEU A 113 14.56 18.05 -5.89
CA LEU A 113 15.62 17.12 -6.25
C LEU A 113 15.05 15.84 -6.87
N ILE A 114 14.04 15.23 -6.23
CA ILE A 114 13.37 14.02 -6.73
C ILE A 114 12.84 14.26 -8.15
N HIS A 115 12.02 15.29 -8.33
CA HIS A 115 11.42 15.58 -9.64
C HIS A 115 12.44 16.03 -10.69
N ARG A 116 13.57 16.64 -10.30
CA ARG A 116 14.66 16.96 -11.23
C ARG A 116 15.33 15.70 -11.77
N LEU A 117 15.53 14.69 -10.92
CA LEU A 117 16.20 13.45 -11.31
C LEU A 117 15.24 12.45 -11.98
N GLN A 118 14.00 12.37 -11.48
CA GLN A 118 12.96 11.46 -11.93
C GLN A 118 11.61 12.22 -11.96
N PRO A 119 11.29 12.95 -13.04
CA PRO A 119 10.10 13.81 -13.10
C PRO A 119 8.74 13.11 -12.92
N ALA A 120 8.69 11.79 -13.09
CA ALA A 120 7.49 10.98 -12.93
C ALA A 120 7.46 10.17 -11.63
N ALA A 121 8.46 10.32 -10.76
CA ALA A 121 8.52 9.62 -9.48
C ALA A 121 7.49 10.21 -8.51
N LEU A 122 6.67 9.35 -7.93
CA LEU A 122 5.71 9.74 -6.89
C LEU A 122 6.41 9.96 -5.55
N ILE A 123 5.92 10.93 -4.79
CA ILE A 123 6.33 11.21 -3.41
C ILE A 123 5.21 10.72 -2.49
N ILE A 124 5.48 9.65 -1.75
CA ILE A 124 4.51 8.98 -0.89
C ILE A 124 4.95 9.17 0.57
N PRO A 125 4.25 9.97 1.37
CA PRO A 125 4.60 10.24 2.76
C PRO A 125 4.02 9.21 3.72
N ASN A 126 4.72 8.89 4.82
CA ASN A 126 4.15 8.23 6.00
C ASN A 126 4.51 8.99 7.28
N HIS A 127 3.99 10.20 7.37
CA HIS A 127 4.23 11.07 8.52
C HIS A 127 3.01 11.24 9.43
N HIS A 128 1.96 10.41 9.26
CA HIS A 128 0.76 10.37 10.10
C HIS A 128 0.00 11.71 10.17
N ARG A 129 0.09 12.52 9.12
CA ARG A 129 -0.60 13.83 8.99
C ARG A 129 -1.32 13.90 7.65
N ALA A 130 -2.15 14.93 7.48
CA ALA A 130 -2.71 15.25 6.17
C ALA A 130 -1.58 15.59 5.19
N PRO A 131 -1.75 15.30 3.88
CA PRO A 131 -0.73 15.56 2.88
C PRO A 131 -0.26 17.03 2.84
N LEU A 132 1.04 17.20 2.64
CA LEU A 132 1.72 18.47 2.47
C LEU A 132 1.90 18.81 0.98
N PRO A 133 2.16 20.09 0.64
CA PRO A 133 2.43 20.48 -0.74
C PRO A 133 3.60 19.70 -1.35
N GLY A 134 3.37 19.13 -2.54
CA GLY A 134 4.36 18.35 -3.29
C GLY A 134 4.30 16.84 -3.08
N GLU A 135 3.40 16.34 -2.22
CA GLU A 135 3.12 14.91 -2.08
C GLU A 135 2.03 14.45 -3.06
N ASP A 136 2.16 13.23 -3.56
CA ASP A 136 1.30 12.69 -4.63
C ASP A 136 0.26 11.69 -4.13
N VAL A 137 0.43 11.17 -2.91
CA VAL A 137 -0.40 10.11 -2.33
C VAL A 137 -0.70 10.42 -0.88
N GLN A 138 -1.91 10.10 -0.43
CA GLN A 138 -2.23 10.03 0.99
C GLN A 138 -2.20 8.58 1.46
N THR A 139 -1.48 8.31 2.54
CA THR A 139 -1.30 6.98 3.10
C THR A 139 -2.16 6.74 4.35
N PHE A 140 -2.50 5.48 4.57
CA PHE A 140 -3.14 4.98 5.79
C PHE A 140 -2.42 3.70 6.24
N GLU A 141 -1.89 3.69 7.45
CA GLU A 141 -1.10 2.59 7.99
C GLU A 141 -1.99 1.64 8.81
N GLN A 142 -2.01 0.35 8.47
CA GLN A 142 -2.81 -0.72 9.11
C GLN A 142 -4.33 -0.52 9.07
N ASP A 143 -4.81 0.60 8.53
CA ASP A 143 -6.23 0.95 8.44
C ASP A 143 -6.63 1.30 7.01
N LEU A 144 -7.92 1.11 6.75
CA LEU A 144 -8.56 1.60 5.54
C LEU A 144 -8.73 3.13 5.58
N PRO A 145 -8.86 3.80 4.42
CA PRO A 145 -9.01 5.25 4.37
C PRO A 145 -10.10 5.80 5.31
N GLY A 146 -9.71 6.78 6.12
CA GLY A 146 -10.56 7.47 7.10
C GLY A 146 -10.71 6.75 8.45
N ALA A 147 -10.19 5.53 8.60
CA ALA A 147 -10.12 4.85 9.90
C ALA A 147 -8.83 5.21 10.66
N ASN A 148 -8.86 5.02 11.97
CA ASN A 148 -7.69 5.20 12.84
C ASN A 148 -7.75 4.20 14.01
N THR A 149 -8.03 2.94 13.72
CA THR A 149 -8.09 1.90 14.75
C THR A 149 -6.69 1.49 15.23
N ALA A 150 -5.66 1.66 14.39
CA ALA A 150 -4.27 1.42 14.73
C ALA A 150 -3.59 2.62 15.44
N GLY A 151 -4.17 3.82 15.37
CA GLY A 151 -3.67 5.01 16.06
C GLY A 151 -2.65 5.86 15.28
N PHE A 152 -2.34 5.50 14.04
CA PHE A 152 -1.33 6.14 13.18
C PHE A 152 -1.90 7.11 12.14
N ASN A 153 -3.23 7.21 12.02
CA ASN A 153 -3.87 7.79 10.85
C ASN A 153 -4.67 9.06 11.15
N THR A 154 -4.69 9.97 10.18
CA THR A 154 -5.70 11.03 10.17
C THR A 154 -7.03 10.47 9.69
N GLN A 155 -8.14 10.87 10.32
CA GLN A 155 -9.48 10.50 9.85
C GLN A 155 -9.92 11.29 8.61
N THR A 156 -9.21 12.36 8.26
CA THR A 156 -9.48 13.18 7.07
C THR A 156 -9.00 12.46 5.82
N ILE A 157 -9.88 12.34 4.83
CA ILE A 157 -9.54 11.84 3.48
C ILE A 157 -9.44 13.06 2.56
N GLY A 158 -8.26 13.25 1.98
CA GLY A 158 -7.93 14.32 1.02
C GLY A 158 -8.30 13.98 -0.42
N GLY A 159 -7.90 14.85 -1.34
CA GLY A 159 -8.17 14.70 -2.78
C GLY A 159 -7.08 13.98 -3.58
N LEU A 160 -5.98 13.57 -2.94
CA LEU A 160 -4.91 12.80 -3.58
C LEU A 160 -5.32 11.33 -3.74
N PRO A 161 -4.68 10.59 -4.67
CA PRO A 161 -4.68 9.14 -4.66
C PRO A 161 -4.41 8.57 -3.27
N LEU A 162 -5.07 7.47 -2.92
CA LEU A 162 -5.00 6.87 -1.59
C LEU A 162 -4.23 5.55 -1.64
N GLU A 163 -3.44 5.27 -0.61
CA GLU A 163 -2.81 3.97 -0.39
C GLU A 163 -3.01 3.55 1.07
N THR A 164 -3.29 2.27 1.29
CA THR A 164 -3.25 1.67 2.62
C THR A 164 -2.14 0.63 2.68
N SER A 165 -1.31 0.68 3.73
CA SER A 165 -0.26 -0.30 3.98
C SER A 165 -0.70 -1.30 5.04
N LEU A 166 -0.43 -2.59 4.82
CA LEU A 166 -0.89 -3.66 5.70
C LEU A 166 0.19 -4.72 5.88
N THR A 167 0.40 -5.16 7.13
CA THR A 167 1.23 -6.34 7.42
C THR A 167 0.44 -7.64 7.24
N MET A 168 1.12 -8.71 6.81
CA MET A 168 0.50 -10.04 6.78
C MET A 168 0.31 -10.64 8.18
N ASN A 169 1.21 -10.34 9.11
CA ASN A 169 1.13 -10.70 10.53
C ASN A 169 1.12 -9.42 11.39
N ASP A 170 1.63 -9.44 12.61
CA ASP A 170 1.67 -8.28 13.51
C ASP A 170 2.98 -7.47 13.38
N SER A 171 3.85 -7.83 12.41
CA SER A 171 5.20 -7.26 12.26
C SER A 171 5.48 -6.76 10.84
N TRP A 172 6.18 -5.63 10.71
CA TRP A 172 6.70 -5.14 9.42
C TRP A 172 7.95 -5.92 8.99
N GLY A 173 8.96 -5.96 9.87
CA GLY A 173 10.15 -6.78 9.70
C GLY A 173 9.92 -8.24 10.10
N PHE A 174 10.85 -9.13 9.72
CA PHE A 174 10.78 -10.54 10.13
C PHE A 174 10.84 -10.67 11.66
N ASN A 175 9.87 -11.40 12.21
CA ASN A 175 9.77 -11.73 13.62
C ASN A 175 9.60 -13.24 13.75
N LEU A 176 10.60 -13.90 14.37
CA LEU A 176 10.65 -15.36 14.49
C LEU A 176 9.47 -15.93 15.30
N THR A 177 8.92 -15.14 16.21
CA THR A 177 7.87 -15.57 17.15
C THR A 177 6.46 -15.12 16.73
N ASP A 178 6.36 -14.28 15.71
CA ASP A 178 5.07 -13.81 15.20
C ASP A 178 4.53 -14.73 14.12
N HIS A 179 3.65 -15.61 14.55
CA HIS A 179 2.93 -16.55 13.70
C HIS A 179 1.48 -16.11 13.42
N ASN A 180 1.10 -14.89 13.82
CA ASN A 180 -0.29 -14.42 13.72
C ASN A 180 -0.61 -13.88 12.32
N TYR A 181 -0.46 -14.75 11.31
CA TYR A 181 -0.75 -14.39 9.93
C TYR A 181 -2.26 -14.25 9.70
N LYS A 182 -2.67 -13.11 9.14
CA LYS A 182 -4.01 -12.87 8.60
C LYS A 182 -4.38 -13.98 7.62
N SER A 183 -5.65 -14.36 7.63
CA SER A 183 -6.15 -15.39 6.73
C SER A 183 -6.19 -14.90 5.28
N VAL A 184 -6.17 -15.82 4.31
CA VAL A 184 -6.35 -15.49 2.88
C VAL A 184 -7.66 -14.71 2.66
N ARG A 185 -8.73 -15.09 3.38
CA ARG A 185 -10.01 -14.38 3.36
C ARG A 185 -9.84 -12.92 3.77
N ASP A 186 -9.19 -12.67 4.90
CA ASP A 186 -9.05 -11.32 5.44
C ASP A 186 -8.21 -10.44 4.52
N LEU A 187 -7.13 -10.99 3.95
CA LEU A 187 -6.27 -10.25 3.00
C LEU A 187 -7.02 -9.89 1.71
N ILE A 188 -7.81 -10.81 1.15
CA ILE A 188 -8.62 -10.52 -0.04
C ILE A 188 -9.73 -9.53 0.30
N HIS A 189 -10.39 -9.68 1.45
CA HIS A 189 -11.39 -8.72 1.93
C HIS A 189 -10.79 -7.32 2.07
N TYR A 190 -9.57 -7.22 2.60
CA TYR A 190 -8.89 -5.94 2.76
C TYR A 190 -8.54 -5.32 1.40
N LEU A 191 -7.99 -6.11 0.47
CA LEU A 191 -7.72 -5.69 -0.91
C LEU A 191 -8.98 -5.14 -1.58
N VAL A 192 -10.10 -5.88 -1.48
CA VAL A 192 -11.38 -5.50 -2.06
C VAL A 192 -11.94 -4.25 -1.40
N LYS A 193 -11.86 -4.13 -0.07
CA LYS A 193 -12.32 -2.94 0.67
C LYS A 193 -11.50 -1.69 0.31
N ALA A 194 -10.17 -1.81 0.27
CA ALA A 194 -9.28 -0.74 -0.18
C ALA A 194 -9.65 -0.27 -1.60
N ALA A 195 -9.79 -1.23 -2.52
CA ALA A 195 -10.25 -0.99 -3.87
C ALA A 195 -11.62 -0.28 -3.94
N GLY A 196 -12.58 -0.71 -3.13
CA GLY A 196 -13.92 -0.13 -3.02
C GLY A 196 -13.98 1.21 -2.29
N GLN A 197 -12.85 1.69 -1.77
CA GLN A 197 -12.64 3.04 -1.25
C GLN A 197 -11.73 3.87 -2.16
N GLY A 198 -11.40 3.38 -3.36
CA GLY A 198 -10.52 4.07 -4.29
C GLY A 198 -9.04 4.11 -3.86
N ALA A 199 -8.62 3.20 -2.97
CA ALA A 199 -7.26 3.11 -2.47
C ALA A 199 -6.50 1.92 -3.05
N ASN A 200 -5.18 2.08 -3.18
CA ASN A 200 -4.24 0.98 -3.39
C ASN A 200 -4.02 0.22 -2.08
N LEU A 201 -3.69 -1.07 -2.18
CA LEU A 201 -3.18 -1.86 -1.05
C LEU A 201 -1.69 -2.13 -1.26
N LEU A 202 -0.87 -1.68 -0.31
CA LEU A 202 0.54 -2.04 -0.18
C LEU A 202 0.66 -3.15 0.89
N LEU A 203 0.73 -4.40 0.44
CA LEU A 203 0.83 -5.56 1.32
C LEU A 203 2.29 -5.90 1.63
N ASN A 204 2.67 -5.85 2.91
CA ASN A 204 4.04 -6.07 3.37
C ASN A 204 4.41 -7.56 3.48
N ILE A 205 5.69 -7.84 3.21
CA ILE A 205 6.36 -9.08 3.59
C ILE A 205 7.63 -8.75 4.38
N GLY A 206 7.95 -9.57 5.38
CA GLY A 206 9.21 -9.51 6.11
C GLY A 206 10.12 -10.70 5.76
N PRO A 207 11.06 -10.56 4.80
CA PRO A 207 11.97 -11.64 4.45
C PRO A 207 12.82 -12.11 5.63
N ARG A 208 13.13 -13.41 5.65
CA ARG A 208 14.02 -14.03 6.63
C ARG A 208 15.45 -13.46 6.51
N PRO A 209 16.29 -13.59 7.55
CA PRO A 209 17.69 -13.13 7.51
C PRO A 209 18.54 -13.78 6.40
N ASP A 210 18.15 -14.95 5.90
CA ASP A 210 18.79 -15.62 4.77
C ASP A 210 18.29 -15.14 3.39
N GLY A 211 17.40 -14.16 3.36
CA GLY A 211 16.81 -13.57 2.15
C GLY A 211 15.58 -14.30 1.61
N THR A 212 15.16 -15.41 2.22
CA THR A 212 13.98 -16.16 1.77
C THR A 212 12.67 -15.55 2.29
N ILE A 213 11.59 -15.70 1.53
CA ILE A 213 10.24 -15.30 1.97
C ILE A 213 9.73 -16.35 2.97
N PRO A 214 9.12 -15.95 4.12
CA PRO A 214 8.46 -16.91 5.01
C PRO A 214 7.39 -17.72 4.26
N ARG A 215 7.36 -19.03 4.50
CA ARG A 215 6.43 -19.96 3.84
C ARG A 215 4.97 -19.50 3.97
N GLU A 216 4.59 -18.99 5.13
CA GLU A 216 3.25 -18.48 5.37
C GLU A 216 2.95 -17.34 4.41
N ALA A 217 3.83 -16.33 4.30
CA ALA A 217 3.66 -15.22 3.36
C ALA A 217 3.58 -15.70 1.91
N GLU A 218 4.43 -16.64 1.50
CA GLU A 218 4.42 -17.26 0.17
C GLU A 218 3.07 -17.94 -0.12
N GLU A 219 2.54 -18.75 0.79
CA GLU A 219 1.23 -19.40 0.67
C GLU A 219 0.10 -18.37 0.47
N ARG A 220 0.11 -17.24 1.21
CA ARG A 220 -0.90 -16.18 1.08
C ARG A 220 -0.77 -15.46 -0.25
N LEU A 221 0.46 -15.15 -0.69
CA LEU A 221 0.71 -14.50 -1.97
C LEU A 221 0.24 -15.36 -3.15
N HIS A 222 0.50 -16.67 -3.12
CA HIS A 222 -0.02 -17.59 -4.14
C HIS A 222 -1.55 -17.62 -4.14
N ALA A 223 -2.20 -17.74 -2.98
CA ALA A 223 -3.65 -17.77 -2.91
C ALA A 223 -4.29 -16.44 -3.38
N ILE A 224 -3.69 -15.30 -3.05
CA ILE A 224 -4.11 -13.99 -3.57
C ILE A 224 -3.89 -13.93 -5.08
N GLY A 225 -2.75 -14.42 -5.58
CA GLY A 225 -2.44 -14.49 -7.01
C GLY A 225 -3.47 -15.32 -7.79
N ASP A 226 -3.83 -16.48 -7.27
CA ASP A 226 -4.86 -17.36 -7.86
C ASP A 226 -6.22 -16.65 -7.91
N TRP A 227 -6.60 -15.98 -6.83
CA TRP A 227 -7.84 -15.20 -6.79
C TRP A 227 -7.79 -14.02 -7.79
N MET A 228 -6.68 -13.28 -7.83
CA MET A 228 -6.46 -12.16 -8.75
C MET A 228 -6.45 -12.61 -10.22
N SER A 229 -5.95 -13.80 -10.54
CA SER A 229 -5.96 -14.32 -11.91
C SER A 229 -7.40 -14.50 -12.43
N ARG A 230 -8.32 -14.89 -11.55
CA ARG A 230 -9.72 -15.15 -11.89
C ARG A 230 -10.60 -13.91 -11.79
N PHE A 231 -10.36 -13.07 -10.79
CA PHE A 231 -11.25 -11.98 -10.42
C PHE A 231 -10.63 -10.60 -10.57
N GLY A 232 -9.32 -10.48 -10.83
CA GLY A 232 -8.59 -9.21 -10.91
C GLY A 232 -9.14 -8.22 -11.93
N GLY A 233 -10.00 -8.63 -12.87
CA GLY A 233 -10.75 -7.72 -13.72
C GLY A 233 -11.74 -6.79 -12.96
N SER A 234 -12.17 -7.18 -11.75
CA SER A 234 -12.88 -6.30 -10.83
C SER A 234 -11.93 -5.52 -9.91
N ILE A 235 -10.61 -5.65 -10.10
CA ILE A 235 -9.57 -4.98 -9.30
C ILE A 235 -8.64 -4.03 -10.11
N TYR A 236 -8.25 -4.36 -11.33
CA TYR A 236 -7.33 -3.48 -12.06
C TYR A 236 -8.05 -2.31 -12.75
N GLY A 237 -7.49 -1.10 -12.65
CA GLY A 237 -7.92 0.11 -13.37
C GLY A 237 -8.35 1.27 -12.46
N PRO A 238 -8.59 2.47 -13.04
CA PRO A 238 -9.15 3.61 -12.31
C PRO A 238 -10.58 3.30 -11.88
N ARG A 239 -10.92 3.61 -10.63
CA ARG A 239 -12.19 3.21 -10.03
C ARG A 239 -12.95 4.39 -9.50
N VAL A 240 -14.19 4.49 -9.97
CA VAL A 240 -15.24 5.18 -9.24
C VAL A 240 -15.98 4.10 -8.45
N CYS A 241 -16.30 4.39 -7.20
CA CYS A 241 -17.11 3.51 -6.37
C CYS A 241 -18.54 4.08 -6.37
N PRO A 242 -19.44 3.58 -7.25
CA PRO A 242 -20.77 4.18 -7.41
C PRO A 242 -21.63 4.03 -6.16
N ILE A 243 -21.31 3.05 -5.31
CA ILE A 243 -21.94 2.83 -4.01
C ILE A 243 -20.86 2.78 -2.94
N ALA A 244 -20.96 3.70 -1.98
CA ALA A 244 -20.08 3.72 -0.80
C ALA A 244 -20.15 2.39 -0.02
N PRO A 245 -19.06 1.98 0.66
CA PRO A 245 -19.02 0.77 1.46
C PRO A 245 -20.21 0.62 2.42
N ARG A 246 -20.67 -0.62 2.59
CA ARG A 246 -21.77 -1.02 3.48
C ARG A 246 -21.39 -2.30 4.23
N SER A 247 -22.24 -2.73 5.17
CA SER A 247 -22.03 -3.96 5.94
C SER A 247 -21.91 -5.22 5.08
N TRP A 248 -22.53 -5.26 3.89
CA TRP A 248 -22.45 -6.40 2.98
C TRP A 248 -21.17 -6.44 2.14
N GLY A 249 -20.42 -5.33 2.03
CA GLY A 249 -19.25 -5.23 1.18
C GLY A 249 -19.12 -3.88 0.47
N VAL A 250 -18.59 -3.89 -0.75
CA VAL A 250 -18.21 -2.68 -1.50
C VAL A 250 -18.53 -2.80 -2.99
N THR A 251 -18.46 -1.68 -3.70
CA THR A 251 -18.50 -1.67 -5.17
C THR A 251 -17.21 -1.16 -5.77
N THR A 252 -16.90 -1.67 -6.95
CA THR A 252 -15.84 -1.15 -7.81
C THR A 252 -16.40 -0.98 -9.22
N GLN A 253 -15.74 -0.18 -10.07
CA GLN A 253 -16.21 0.04 -11.44
C GLN A 253 -15.05 0.02 -12.42
N ARG A 254 -15.28 -0.59 -13.59
CA ARG A 254 -14.37 -0.54 -14.74
C ARG A 254 -15.17 -0.30 -16.02
N GLY A 255 -14.97 0.87 -16.63
CA GLY A 255 -15.84 1.33 -17.72
C GLY A 255 -17.30 1.38 -17.26
N ASP A 256 -18.19 0.77 -18.03
CA ASP A 256 -19.63 0.71 -17.71
C ASP A 256 -20.03 -0.50 -16.86
N THR A 257 -19.06 -1.30 -16.41
CA THR A 257 -19.34 -2.46 -15.54
C THR A 257 -19.10 -2.10 -14.08
N VAL A 258 -20.14 -2.25 -13.25
CA VAL A 258 -20.05 -2.13 -11.79
C VAL A 258 -19.93 -3.53 -11.19
N PHE A 259 -18.91 -3.76 -10.37
CA PHE A 259 -18.75 -5.00 -9.62
C PHE A 259 -19.22 -4.79 -8.19
N VAL A 260 -20.16 -5.62 -7.75
CA VAL A 260 -20.66 -5.66 -6.39
C VAL A 260 -19.97 -6.81 -5.69
N HIS A 261 -19.06 -6.50 -4.76
CA HIS A 261 -18.34 -7.47 -3.96
C HIS A 261 -19.15 -7.76 -2.69
N VAL A 262 -19.77 -8.94 -2.64
CA VAL A 262 -20.61 -9.36 -1.52
C VAL A 262 -19.78 -10.24 -0.60
N LEU A 263 -19.31 -9.65 0.50
CA LEU A 263 -18.32 -10.22 1.41
C LEU A 263 -18.96 -10.93 2.61
N ASP A 264 -19.78 -10.20 3.36
CA ASP A 264 -20.37 -10.64 4.63
C ASP A 264 -21.90 -10.59 4.57
N TRP A 265 -22.47 -11.33 3.61
CA TRP A 265 -23.91 -11.41 3.41
C TRP A 265 -24.29 -12.84 3.07
N ASN A 266 -25.32 -13.39 3.71
CA ASN A 266 -25.77 -14.77 3.48
C ASN A 266 -27.17 -14.85 2.85
N ASP A 267 -27.96 -13.78 2.94
CA ASP A 267 -29.30 -13.76 2.38
C ASP A 267 -29.28 -13.73 0.85
N ARG A 268 -30.38 -14.22 0.28
CA ARG A 268 -30.58 -14.24 -1.17
C ARG A 268 -30.98 -12.88 -1.73
N ALA A 269 -31.52 -11.99 -0.93
CA ALA A 269 -31.88 -10.65 -1.35
C ALA A 269 -30.81 -9.67 -0.86
N LEU A 270 -30.23 -8.90 -1.77
CA LEU A 270 -29.33 -7.79 -1.43
C LEU A 270 -29.85 -6.50 -2.07
N ALA A 271 -30.30 -5.57 -1.24
CA ALA A 271 -30.75 -4.26 -1.69
C ALA A 271 -29.54 -3.32 -1.89
N LEU A 272 -29.47 -2.70 -3.06
CA LEU A 272 -28.53 -1.64 -3.41
C LEU A 272 -29.29 -0.32 -3.56
N PRO A 273 -28.67 0.82 -3.21
CA PRO A 273 -29.24 2.14 -3.45
C PRO A 273 -29.47 2.40 -4.95
N PRO A 274 -30.21 3.47 -5.30
CA PRO A 274 -30.49 3.79 -6.70
C PRO A 274 -29.22 3.95 -7.53
N LEU A 275 -29.15 3.19 -8.63
CA LEU A 275 -28.12 3.31 -9.66
C LEU A 275 -28.80 3.77 -10.96
N PRO A 276 -28.33 4.86 -11.60
CA PRO A 276 -28.93 5.35 -12.82
C PRO A 276 -28.83 4.32 -13.94
N GLY A 277 -29.87 4.23 -14.77
CA GLY A 277 -29.91 3.35 -15.93
C GLY A 277 -30.59 2.00 -15.71
N ARG A 278 -30.51 1.13 -16.73
CA ARG A 278 -31.04 -0.24 -16.69
C ARG A 278 -29.88 -1.21 -16.63
N TRP A 279 -30.00 -2.21 -15.76
CA TRP A 279 -28.90 -3.12 -15.44
C TRP A 279 -29.29 -4.56 -15.73
N ARG A 280 -28.30 -5.33 -16.17
CA ARG A 280 -28.29 -6.80 -16.14
C ARG A 280 -27.23 -7.22 -15.13
N ALA A 281 -27.47 -8.32 -14.43
CA ALA A 281 -26.54 -8.83 -13.44
C ALA A 281 -26.13 -10.27 -13.75
N ARG A 282 -24.87 -10.61 -13.52
CA ARG A 282 -24.37 -11.99 -13.57
C ARG A 282 -23.28 -12.20 -12.53
N ILE A 283 -23.05 -13.44 -12.14
CA ILE A 283 -21.89 -13.80 -11.32
C ILE A 283 -20.61 -13.62 -12.17
N TRP A 284 -19.65 -12.86 -11.67
CA TRP A 284 -18.36 -12.66 -12.31
C TRP A 284 -17.42 -13.85 -12.05
N PRO A 285 -16.52 -14.24 -12.98
CA PRO A 285 -16.37 -13.71 -14.33
C PRO A 285 -17.39 -14.24 -15.32
N ASN A 286 -17.76 -15.53 -15.28
CA ASN A 286 -18.55 -16.19 -16.33
C ASN A 286 -19.70 -17.04 -15.76
N GLY A 287 -20.26 -16.63 -14.61
CA GLY A 287 -21.35 -17.37 -13.98
C GLY A 287 -22.73 -16.99 -14.53
N THR A 288 -23.75 -17.54 -13.87
CA THR A 288 -25.15 -17.40 -14.28
C THR A 288 -25.71 -16.00 -14.04
N SER A 289 -26.80 -15.67 -14.74
CA SER A 289 -27.55 -14.44 -14.53
C SER A 289 -28.08 -14.35 -13.10
N VAL A 290 -28.02 -13.16 -12.54
CA VAL A 290 -28.56 -12.81 -11.22
C VAL A 290 -29.82 -11.98 -11.44
N GLY A 291 -30.91 -12.34 -10.75
CA GLY A 291 -32.17 -11.60 -10.87
C GLY A 291 -32.04 -10.19 -10.30
N ILE A 292 -32.69 -9.22 -10.93
CA ILE A 292 -32.79 -7.84 -10.44
C ILE A 292 -34.26 -7.49 -10.27
N VAL A 293 -34.63 -7.02 -9.08
CA VAL A 293 -35.96 -6.46 -8.80
C VAL A 293 -35.80 -4.95 -8.57
N PRO A 294 -36.20 -4.09 -9.52
CA PRO A 294 -36.13 -2.65 -9.36
C PRO A 294 -37.22 -2.13 -8.41
N SER A 295 -36.93 -1.06 -7.69
CA SER A 295 -37.87 -0.35 -6.82
C SER A 295 -37.56 1.15 -6.80
N VAL A 296 -38.46 1.95 -6.21
CA VAL A 296 -38.21 3.39 -6.00
C VAL A 296 -37.02 3.66 -5.08
N ALA A 297 -36.66 2.71 -4.21
CA ALA A 297 -35.55 2.84 -3.26
C ALA A 297 -34.20 2.35 -3.83
N GLY A 298 -34.18 1.78 -5.03
CA GLY A 298 -32.99 1.22 -5.67
C GLY A 298 -33.26 -0.13 -6.32
N LEU A 299 -32.28 -1.04 -6.28
CA LEU A 299 -32.38 -2.35 -6.92
C LEU A 299 -32.04 -3.48 -5.96
N THR A 300 -32.79 -4.58 -6.03
CA THR A 300 -32.52 -5.78 -5.22
C THR A 300 -31.94 -6.87 -6.11
N LEU A 301 -30.76 -7.36 -5.77
CA LEU A 301 -30.14 -8.52 -6.39
C LEU A 301 -30.68 -9.81 -5.75
N VAL A 302 -31.06 -10.78 -6.58
CA VAL A 302 -31.46 -12.13 -6.16
C VAL A 302 -30.24 -13.06 -6.28
N LEU A 303 -29.45 -13.09 -5.22
CA LEU A 303 -28.21 -13.83 -5.14
C LEU A 303 -28.43 -15.35 -5.09
N PRO A 304 -27.48 -16.14 -5.63
CA PRO A 304 -27.43 -17.57 -5.36
C PRO A 304 -27.22 -17.83 -3.86
N ALA A 305 -27.52 -19.04 -3.40
CA ALA A 305 -27.17 -19.45 -2.05
C ALA A 305 -25.66 -19.26 -1.81
N ALA A 306 -25.29 -18.76 -0.63
CA ALA A 306 -23.89 -18.67 -0.25
C ALA A 306 -23.29 -20.08 -0.15
N THR A 307 -22.06 -20.24 -0.61
CA THR A 307 -21.26 -21.46 -0.40
C THR A 307 -20.17 -21.17 0.61
N ALA A 308 -19.78 -22.16 1.41
CA ALA A 308 -18.75 -22.00 2.44
C ALA A 308 -17.39 -21.53 1.90
N GLU A 309 -17.11 -21.80 0.63
CA GLU A 309 -15.86 -21.44 -0.04
C GLU A 309 -15.87 -20.03 -0.66
N SER A 310 -17.03 -19.38 -0.76
CA SER A 310 -17.17 -18.10 -1.46
C SER A 310 -17.15 -16.92 -0.49
N PHE A 311 -15.95 -16.51 -0.06
CA PHE A 311 -15.79 -15.32 0.78
C PHE A 311 -15.84 -13.99 0.00
N ASP A 312 -15.85 -14.00 -1.34
CA ASP A 312 -16.25 -12.84 -2.14
C ASP A 312 -17.16 -13.28 -3.29
N ARG A 313 -18.46 -12.98 -3.19
CA ARG A 313 -19.43 -13.21 -4.27
C ARG A 313 -19.51 -11.96 -5.13
N ILE A 314 -18.81 -11.98 -6.26
CA ILE A 314 -18.71 -10.83 -7.16
C ILE A 314 -19.85 -10.88 -8.19
N ILE A 315 -20.72 -9.87 -8.16
CA ILE A 315 -21.78 -9.68 -9.15
C ILE A 315 -21.40 -8.54 -10.09
N ALA A 316 -21.33 -8.81 -11.39
CA ALA A 316 -21.12 -7.79 -12.40
C ALA A 316 -22.46 -7.24 -12.89
N LEU A 317 -22.65 -5.93 -12.75
CA LEU A 317 -23.75 -5.16 -13.33
C LEU A 317 -23.27 -4.49 -14.62
N TYR A 318 -24.01 -4.67 -15.71
CA TYR A 318 -23.69 -4.10 -17.02
C TYR A 318 -24.97 -3.65 -17.73
N HIS A 319 -24.85 -2.64 -18.59
CA HIS A 319 -25.92 -2.17 -19.46
C HIS A 319 -26.25 -3.19 -20.55
#